data_AF-R5AHE1-F1
#
_entry.id   AF-R5AHE1-F1
#
_cell.length_a   1.000
_cell.length_b   1.000
_cell.length_c   1.000
_cell.angle_alpha   90.00
_cell.angle_beta   90.00
_cell.angle_gamma   90.00
#
_symmetry.space_group_name_H-M   'P 1'
#
loop_
_entity.id
_entity.type
_entity.pdbx_description
1 polymer ?
#
loop_
_entity_poly.entity_id
_entity_poly.type
_entity_poly.pdbx_seq_one_letter_code
_entity_poly.pdbx_strand_id
1 'polypeptide(L)' 'MKYCKKCHILYSSELPCCPKCNPALEQAKAQQAEHPAEKADPALVRRQWLWLCIGIPLFILLLYAVAYIMKSLGA' A
#
# COMPACT_ATOMS: atom_id res chain seq x y z
N MET A 1 -16.51 14.94 -0.96
CA MET A 1 -15.65 16.13 -0.74
C MET A 1 -16.49 17.23 -0.09
N LYS A 2 -15.94 17.97 0.87
CA LYS A 2 -16.56 19.16 1.47
C LYS A 2 -15.78 20.40 1.06
N TYR A 3 -16.48 21.53 0.92
CA TYR A 3 -15.88 22.82 0.60
C TYR A 3 -16.01 23.75 1.80
N CYS A 4 -14.93 24.45 2.14
CA CYS A 4 -14.98 25.44 3.21
C CYS A 4 -15.10 26.86 2.68
N LYS A 5 -16.14 27.57 3.12
CA LYS A 5 -16.42 28.95 2.73
C LYS A 5 -15.47 30.00 3.33
N LYS A 6 -14.60 29.60 4.27
CA LYS A 6 -13.64 30.52 4.93
C LYS A 6 -12.23 30.40 4.34
N CYS A 7 -11.74 29.17 4.18
CA CYS A 7 -10.41 28.87 3.61
C CYS A 7 -10.46 28.66 2.08
N HIS A 8 -11.66 28.58 1.48
CA HIS A 8 -11.88 28.32 0.05
C HIS A 8 -11.20 27.04 -0.48
N ILE A 9 -10.94 26.07 0.40
CA ILE A 9 -10.33 24.78 0.03
C ILE A 9 -11.38 23.67 -0.03
N LEU A 10 -11.11 22.70 -0.89
CA LEU A 10 -11.79 21.40 -0.86
C LEU A 10 -11.02 20.44 0.05
N TYR A 11 -11.77 19.63 0.81
CA TYR A 11 -11.21 18.61 1.71
C TYR A 11 -12.09 17.35 1.72
N SER A 12 -11.55 16.23 2.21
CA SER A 12 -12.29 14.96 2.27
C SER A 12 -13.55 15.09 3.14
N SER A 13 -14.62 14.41 2.73
CA SER A 13 -15.89 14.39 3.48
C SER A 13 -15.75 13.73 4.86
N GLU A 14 -14.73 12.88 5.02
CA GLU A 14 -14.44 12.14 6.26
C GLU A 14 -13.98 13.06 7.38
N LEU A 15 -13.44 14.24 7.05
CA LEU A 15 -13.06 15.22 8.05
C LEU A 15 -14.30 16.01 8.48
N PRO A 16 -14.55 16.17 9.79
CA PRO A 16 -15.67 16.94 10.30
C PRO A 16 -15.51 18.45 10.07
N CYS A 17 -14.27 18.97 10.01
CA CYS A 17 -13.95 20.40 9.90
C CYS A 17 -12.85 20.70 8.87
N CYS A 18 -12.77 21.95 8.33
CA CYS A 18 -11.67 22.38 7.42
C CYS A 18 -10.33 22.24 8.17
N PRO A 19 -9.39 21.41 7.69
CA PRO A 19 -8.11 21.19 8.36
C PRO A 19 -7.28 22.47 8.44
N LYS A 20 -7.39 23.35 7.44
CA LYS A 20 -6.68 24.64 7.41
C LYS A 20 -7.28 25.70 8.34
N CYS A 21 -8.59 25.65 8.60
CA CYS A 21 -9.25 26.60 9.51
C CYS A 21 -9.26 26.13 10.96
N ASN A 22 -9.13 24.83 11.19
CA ASN A 22 -9.10 24.27 12.53
C ASN A 22 -7.76 23.55 12.76
N PRO A 23 -6.75 24.26 13.31
CA PRO A 23 -5.42 23.71 13.53
C PRO A 23 -5.41 22.53 14.52
N ALA A 24 -6.47 22.34 15.32
CA ALA A 24 -6.61 21.19 16.21
C ALA A 24 -6.67 19.86 15.43
N LEU A 25 -7.15 19.88 14.18
CA LEU A 25 -7.23 18.68 13.35
C LEU A 25 -5.88 18.32 12.70
N GLU A 26 -5.09 19.33 12.35
CA GLU A 26 -3.70 19.17 11.90
C GLU A 26 -2.84 18.61 13.05
N GLN A 27 -3.05 19.10 14.28
CA GLN A 27 -2.37 18.60 15.47
C GLN A 27 -2.75 17.14 15.80
N ALA A 28 -4.03 16.77 15.67
CA ALA A 28 -4.45 15.37 15.85
C ALA A 28 -3.86 14.43 14.77
N LYS A 29 -3.74 14.89 13.52
CA LYS A 29 -3.04 14.15 12.46
C LYS A 29 -1.53 14.07 12.71
N ALA A 30 -0.91 15.14 13.19
CA ALA A 30 0.51 15.15 13.55
C ALA A 30 0.80 14.19 14.71
N GLN A 31 -0.08 14.14 15.71
CA GLN A 31 0.02 13.21 16.85
C GLN A 31 -0.24 11.75 16.43
N GLN A 32 -1.16 11.49 15.49
CA GLN A 32 -1.33 10.15 14.90
C GLN A 32 -0.18 9.73 14.00
N ALA A 33 0.49 10.68 13.33
CA ALA A 33 1.72 10.43 12.57
C ALA A 33 2.95 10.21 13.47
N GLU A 34 2.82 10.47 14.77
CA GLU A 34 3.84 10.21 15.80
C GLU A 34 3.76 8.79 16.37
N HIS A 35 2.83 7.94 15.88
CA HIS A 35 3.09 6.51 15.92
C HIS A 35 4.25 6.24 14.97
N PRO A 36 5.40 5.72 15.46
CA PRO A 36 6.45 5.34 14.55
C PRO A 36 5.83 4.27 13.65
N ALA A 37 5.64 4.59 12.37
CA ALA A 37 5.52 3.57 11.36
C ALA A 37 6.77 2.71 11.57
N GLU A 38 6.58 1.54 12.17
CA GLU A 38 7.62 0.56 12.41
C GLU A 38 8.31 0.38 11.08
N LYS A 39 9.46 1.04 10.92
CA LYS A 39 10.16 1.10 9.65
C LYS A 39 10.55 -0.33 9.40
N ALA A 40 9.81 -1.00 8.52
CA ALA A 40 10.10 -2.37 8.14
C ALA A 40 11.60 -2.43 7.83
N ASP A 41 12.30 -3.25 8.61
CA ASP A 41 13.75 -3.29 8.65
C ASP A 41 14.25 -3.36 7.19
N PRO A 42 15.12 -2.44 6.72
CA PRO A 42 15.51 -2.38 5.31
C PRO A 42 16.15 -3.70 4.84
N ALA A 43 16.68 -4.50 5.77
CA ALA A 43 17.14 -5.86 5.53
C ALA A 43 16.01 -6.84 5.16
N LEU A 44 14.83 -6.70 5.77
CA LEU A 44 13.65 -7.54 5.57
C LEU A 44 13.02 -7.26 4.20
N VAL A 45 12.94 -5.98 3.81
CA VAL A 45 12.45 -5.55 2.48
C VAL A 45 13.35 -6.10 1.37
N ARG A 46 14.67 -6.03 1.54
CA ARG A 46 15.63 -6.58 0.55
C ARG A 46 15.49 -8.09 0.38
N ARG A 47 15.31 -8.82 1.48
CA ARG A 47 15.16 -10.27 1.47
C ARG A 47 13.86 -10.70 0.79
N GLN A 48 12.79 -9.93 1.00
CA GLN A 48 11.50 -10.16 0.34
C GLN A 48 11.55 -9.91 -1.17
N TRP A 49 12.28 -8.87 -1.61
CA TRP A 49 12.52 -8.62 -3.04
C TRP A 49 13.30 -9.75 -3.71
N LEU A 50 14.31 -10.31 -3.03
CA LEU A 50 15.06 -11.46 -3.54
C LEU A 50 14.16 -12.68 -3.74
N TRP A 51 13.28 -12.95 -2.77
CA TRP A 51 12.28 -14.01 -2.85
C TRP A 51 11.27 -13.78 -3.96
N LEU A 52 10.87 -12.55 -4.21
CA LEU A 52 9.95 -12.21 -5.30
C LEU A 52 10.61 -12.45 -6.67
N CYS A 53 11.87 -12.01 -6.84
CA CYS A 53 12.64 -12.18 -8.07
C CYS A 53 12.90 -13.65 -8.42
N ILE A 54 13.01 -14.54 -7.43
CA ILE A 54 13.22 -15.98 -7.67
C ILE A 54 11.89 -16.72 -7.73
N GLY A 55 10.94 -16.38 -6.86
CA GLY A 55 9.65 -17.06 -6.73
C GLY A 55 8.78 -16.92 -7.97
N ILE A 56 8.69 -15.73 -8.57
CA ILE A 56 7.88 -15.49 -9.77
C ILE A 56 8.35 -16.33 -10.97
N PRO A 57 9.63 -16.27 -11.40
CA PRO A 57 10.06 -17.07 -12.55
C PRO A 57 9.97 -18.57 -12.29
N LEU A 58 10.25 -19.03 -11.07
CA LEU A 58 10.11 -20.44 -10.71
C LEU A 58 8.66 -20.91 -10.79
N PHE A 59 7.72 -20.08 -10.32
CA PHE A 59 6.28 -20.36 -10.37
C PHE A 59 5.76 -20.41 -11.81
N ILE A 60 6.19 -19.48 -12.67
CA ILE A 60 5.85 -19.48 -14.09
C ILE A 60 6.35 -20.77 -14.76
N LEU A 61 7.60 -21.17 -14.50
CA LEU A 61 8.19 -22.41 -15.02
C LEU A 61 7.40 -23.65 -14.57
N LEU A 62 6.97 -23.67 -13.31
CA LEU A 62 6.15 -24.75 -12.76
C LEU A 62 4.79 -24.84 -13.46
N LEU A 63 4.11 -23.71 -13.70
CA LEU A 63 2.84 -23.70 -14.45
C LEU A 63 3.02 -24.22 -15.87
N TYR A 64 4.10 -23.84 -16.56
CA TYR A 64 4.43 -24.36 -17.88
C TYR A 64 4.69 -25.86 -17.86
N ALA A 65 5.44 -26.36 -16.86
CA ALA A 65 5.69 -27.78 -16.70
C ALA A 65 4.39 -28.56 -16.48
N VAL A 66 3.48 -28.06 -15.63
CA VAL A 66 2.17 -28.68 -15.39
C VAL A 66 1.30 -28.67 -16.65
N ALA A 67 1.26 -27.55 -17.38
CA ALA A 67 0.53 -27.45 -18.65
C ALA A 67 1.09 -28.41 -19.71
N TYR A 68 2.42 -28.54 -19.79
CA TYR A 68 3.08 -29.48 -20.69
C TYR A 68 2.77 -30.93 -20.32
N ILE A 69 2.78 -31.27 -19.02
CA ILE A 69 2.41 -32.59 -18.53
C ILE A 69 0.95 -32.90 -18.89
N MET A 70 0.01 -31.99 -18.63
CA MET A 70 -1.40 -32.17 -19.01
C MET A 70 -1.58 -32.38 -20.51
N LYS A 71 -0.87 -31.60 -21.34
CA LYS A 71 -0.86 -31.77 -22.81
C LYS A 71 -0.25 -33.11 -23.24
N SER A 72 0.81 -33.57 -22.57
CA SER A 72 1.44 -34.87 -22.87
C SER A 72 0.60 -36.06 -22.42
N LEU A 73 -0.25 -35.89 -21.39
CA LEU A 73 -1.19 -36.90 -20.92
C LEU A 73 -2.48 -36.96 -21.77
N GLY A 74 -2.60 -36.13 -22.82
CA GLY A 74 -3.66 -36.25 -23.82
C GLY A 74 -5.00 -35.62 -23.44
N ALA A 75 -5.01 -34.59 -22.59
CA ALA A 75 -6.15 -33.68 -22.43
C ALA A 75 -6.26 -32.68 -23.60
#